data_AF-A0A268EDH4-F1
#
_entry.id   AF-A0A268EDH4-F1
#
_cell.length_a   1.000
_cell.length_b   1.000
_cell.length_c   1.000
_cell.angle_alpha   90.00
_cell.angle_beta   90.00
_cell.angle_gamma   90.00
#
_symmetry.space_group_name_H-M   'P 1'
#
loop_
_entity.id
_entity.type
_entity.pdbx_description
1 polymer ?
#
loop_
_entity_poly.entity_id
_entity_poly.type
_entity_poly.pdbx_seq_one_letter_code
_entity_poly.pdbx_strand_id
1 'polypeptide(L)'
;MEKGAQSQLLHVNKSITLKVGIDWVNDYSIITEQPRLTEELLQPISESSHINAVATIMEREDDYTFICDIQDLGSNVLVEFEEKVSVAIGASLSLNKPKEYLKCFIANHYQQA
;
A
#
# COMPACT_ATOMS: atom_id res chain seq x y z
N MET A 1 -8.79 -11.79 26.95
CA MET A 1 -8.40 -10.94 25.81
C MET A 1 -8.25 -9.53 26.35
N GLU A 2 -7.03 -9.05 26.52
CA GLU A 2 -6.78 -7.67 26.94
C GLU A 2 -7.03 -6.73 25.75
N LYS A 3 -7.79 -5.66 26.01
CA LYS A 3 -7.95 -4.58 25.04
C LYS A 3 -6.61 -3.85 24.91
N GLY A 4 -6.05 -3.79 23.71
CA GLY A 4 -4.84 -3.02 23.45
C GLY A 4 -5.04 -1.54 23.82
N ALA A 5 -4.03 -0.91 24.43
CA ALA A 5 -4.10 0.43 25.03
C ALA A 5 -4.67 1.52 24.09
N GLN A 6 -4.44 1.37 22.77
CA GLN A 6 -4.95 2.26 21.72
C GLN A 6 -6.49 2.25 21.58
N SER A 7 -7.13 1.13 21.91
CA SER A 7 -8.60 0.99 21.81
C SER A 7 -9.36 1.85 22.83
N GLN A 8 -8.70 2.28 23.90
CA GLN A 8 -9.29 3.13 24.94
C GLN A 8 -9.44 4.60 24.49
N LEU A 9 -8.73 4.99 23.42
CA LEU A 9 -8.76 6.36 22.87
C LEU A 9 -9.84 6.54 21.79
N LEU A 10 -10.51 5.46 21.39
CA LEU A 10 -11.60 5.49 20.41
C LEU A 10 -12.93 5.76 21.13
N HIS A 11 -13.62 6.83 20.73
CA HIS A 11 -14.94 7.17 21.23
C HIS A 11 -15.95 7.17 20.09
N VAL A 12 -17.22 6.99 20.44
CA VAL A 12 -18.34 7.11 19.49
C VAL A 12 -18.27 8.48 18.81
N ASN A 13 -18.46 8.50 17.48
CA ASN A 13 -18.37 9.67 16.60
C ASN A 13 -16.95 10.21 16.31
N LYS A 14 -15.88 9.48 16.65
CA LYS A 14 -14.55 9.78 16.09
C LYS A 14 -14.40 9.17 14.69
N SER A 15 -13.86 9.95 13.75
CA SER A 15 -13.42 9.40 12.47
C SER A 15 -12.05 8.74 12.64
N ILE A 16 -11.87 7.57 12.02
CA ILE A 16 -10.58 6.92 11.91
C ILE A 16 -10.11 7.01 10.46
N THR A 17 -8.82 7.25 10.25
CA THR A 17 -8.20 7.13 8.93
C THR A 17 -7.44 5.82 8.91
N LEU A 18 -7.77 4.96 7.96
CA LEU A 18 -7.02 3.74 7.70
C LEU A 18 -5.99 4.06 6.63
N LYS A 19 -4.71 3.93 6.98
CA LYS A 19 -3.62 3.92 6.00
C LYS A 19 -3.25 2.46 5.73
N VAL A 20 -3.32 2.07 4.47
CA VAL A 20 -2.82 0.76 4.04
C VAL A 20 -1.37 0.95 3.59
N GLY A 21 -0.51 -0.02 3.91
CA GLY A 21 0.87 -0.05 3.45
C GLY A 21 1.28 -1.45 3.00
N ILE A 22 2.28 -1.51 2.13
CA ILE A 22 2.92 -2.74 1.68
C ILE A 22 4.39 -2.66 2.10
N ASP A 23 4.83 -3.64 2.89
CA ASP A 23 6.18 -3.64 3.42
C ASP A 23 7.06 -4.67 2.69
N TRP A 24 8.36 -4.38 2.70
CA TRP A 24 9.43 -5.31 2.31
C TRP A 24 9.30 -5.77 0.86
N VAL A 25 9.06 -4.84 -0.06
CA VAL A 25 9.05 -5.15 -1.48
C VAL A 25 10.49 -5.38 -1.97
N ASN A 26 10.72 -6.51 -2.63
CA ASN A 26 12.01 -6.86 -3.25
C ASN A 26 11.89 -7.32 -4.70
N ASP A 27 10.69 -7.76 -5.11
CA ASP A 27 10.40 -8.13 -6.48
C ASP A 27 9.44 -7.10 -7.09
N TYR A 28 10.01 -6.19 -7.89
CA TYR A 28 9.27 -5.20 -8.65
C TYR A 28 9.87 -5.04 -10.06
N SER A 29 9.02 -4.61 -10.99
CA SER A 29 9.45 -4.23 -12.34
C SER A 29 8.89 -2.88 -12.73
N ILE A 30 9.71 -2.05 -13.37
CA ILE A 30 9.29 -0.75 -13.91
C ILE A 30 8.48 -1.00 -15.16
N ILE A 31 7.29 -0.40 -15.22
CA ILE A 31 6.41 -0.52 -16.35
C ILE A 31 6.48 0.77 -17.19
N THR A 32 7.02 0.67 -18.40
CA THR A 32 7.21 1.81 -19.32
C THR A 32 6.02 2.08 -20.24
N GLU A 33 5.12 1.11 -20.39
CA GLU A 33 3.86 1.24 -21.11
C GLU A 33 2.77 0.72 -20.18
N GLN A 34 1.69 1.47 -19.94
CA GLN A 34 0.55 0.95 -19.18
C GLN A 34 0.21 -0.42 -19.77
N PRO A 35 0.44 -1.55 -19.05
CA PRO A 35 -0.05 -2.80 -19.52
C PRO A 35 -1.54 -2.56 -19.51
N ARG A 36 -2.19 -2.73 -20.66
CA ARG A 36 -3.55 -3.24 -20.57
C ARG A 36 -3.34 -4.52 -19.77
N LEU A 37 -3.65 -4.47 -18.47
CA LEU A 37 -3.82 -5.66 -17.64
C LEU A 37 -4.84 -6.45 -18.43
N THR A 38 -4.36 -7.31 -19.32
CA THR A 38 -5.21 -8.29 -19.97
C THR A 38 -5.80 -9.04 -18.79
N GLU A 39 -7.11 -9.19 -18.80
CA GLU A 39 -7.91 -9.79 -17.72
C GLU A 39 -7.39 -11.19 -17.30
N GLU A 40 -6.40 -11.73 -18.02
CA GLU A 40 -5.64 -12.95 -17.78
C GLU A 40 -4.74 -12.96 -16.51
N LEU A 41 -4.49 -11.83 -15.84
CA LEU A 41 -3.66 -11.82 -14.60
C LEU A 41 -4.43 -11.47 -13.31
N LEU A 42 -5.71 -11.16 -13.40
CA LEU A 42 -6.54 -10.89 -12.21
C LEU A 42 -7.10 -12.20 -11.66
N GLN A 43 -6.23 -13.05 -11.10
CA GLN A 43 -6.74 -14.02 -10.12
C GLN A 43 -7.43 -13.25 -9.00
N PRO A 44 -8.67 -13.59 -8.62
CA PRO A 44 -9.37 -12.91 -7.54
C PRO A 44 -8.48 -12.83 -6.30
N ILE A 45 -8.42 -11.64 -5.69
CA ILE A 45 -7.69 -11.43 -4.42
C ILE A 45 -8.27 -12.34 -3.32
N SER A 46 -9.37 -13.08 -3.49
CA SER A 46 -9.77 -14.12 -2.52
C SER A 46 -8.97 -15.43 -2.63
N GLU A 47 -8.35 -15.72 -3.77
CA GLU A 47 -7.78 -17.06 -4.07
C GLU A 47 -6.26 -17.10 -4.26
N SER A 48 -5.60 -15.95 -4.47
CA SER A 48 -4.14 -15.90 -4.60
C SER A 48 -3.44 -15.79 -3.23
N SER A 49 -2.32 -16.46 -2.97
CA SER A 49 -1.47 -16.15 -1.80
C SER A 49 -0.64 -14.87 -1.98
N HIS A 50 -0.65 -14.30 -3.19
CA HIS A 50 0.15 -13.15 -3.61
C HIS A 50 -0.72 -11.97 -4.04
N ILE A 51 -0.22 -10.77 -3.78
CA ILE A 51 -0.65 -9.49 -4.28
C ILE A 51 0.21 -9.21 -5.52
N ASN A 52 -0.43 -9.23 -6.69
CA ASN A 52 0.10 -8.59 -7.88
C ASN A 52 -0.61 -7.25 -8.01
N ALA A 53 0.13 -6.15 -7.91
CA ALA A 53 -0.46 -4.82 -7.92
C ALA A 53 0.35 -3.87 -8.81
N VAL A 54 -0.35 -3.01 -9.52
CA VAL A 54 0.27 -1.90 -10.24
C VAL A 54 0.25 -0.68 -9.34
N ALA A 55 1.43 -0.19 -8.97
CA ALA A 55 1.63 0.95 -8.11
C ALA A 55 2.21 2.11 -8.92
N THR A 56 1.57 3.27 -8.90
CA THR A 56 2.10 4.51 -9.48
C THR A 56 2.66 5.38 -8.38
N ILE A 57 3.91 5.80 -8.51
CA ILE A 57 4.61 6.57 -7.49
C ILE A 57 4.08 8.01 -7.50
N MET A 58 3.48 8.42 -6.39
CA MET A 58 2.95 9.76 -6.20
C MET A 58 3.98 10.65 -5.52
N GLU A 59 4.60 10.15 -4.45
CA GLU A 59 5.59 10.89 -3.67
C GLU A 59 6.71 9.94 -3.20
N ARG A 60 7.88 10.52 -2.90
CA ARG A 60 9.03 9.81 -2.33
C ARG A 60 9.27 10.35 -0.92
N GLU A 61 9.16 9.49 0.09
CA GLU A 61 9.53 9.81 1.46
C GLU A 61 11.06 9.70 1.62
N ASP A 62 11.65 8.60 1.16
CA ASP A 62 13.09 8.37 1.12
C ASP A 62 13.49 7.38 0.00
N ASP A 63 14.75 6.93 -0.03
CA ASP A 63 15.26 5.97 -1.05
C ASP A 63 14.61 4.57 -0.98
N TYR A 64 13.86 4.27 0.08
CA TYR A 64 13.26 2.97 0.37
C TYR A 64 11.73 3.04 0.51
N THR A 65 11.17 4.23 0.67
CA THR A 65 9.76 4.42 1.02
C THR A 65 9.08 5.39 0.05
N PHE A 66 7.98 4.93 -0.53
CA PHE A 66 7.19 5.69 -1.50
C PHE A 66 5.74 5.76 -1.09
N ILE A 67 5.07 6.85 -1.46
CA ILE A 67 3.62 6.95 -1.41
C ILE A 67 3.12 6.67 -2.82
N CYS A 68 2.28 5.65 -2.95
CA CYS A 68 1.80 5.14 -4.22
C CYS A 68 0.29 5.24 -4.34
N ASP A 69 -0.18 5.42 -5.57
CA ASP A 69 -1.51 5.02 -5.98
C ASP A 69 -1.47 3.57 -6.44
N ILE A 70 -2.20 2.69 -5.76
CA ILE A 70 -2.22 1.28 -6.10
C ILE A 70 -3.59 0.94 -6.67
N GLN A 71 -3.58 0.44 -7.90
CA GLN A 71 -4.79 -0.01 -8.56
C GLN A 71 -5.54 -1.02 -7.67
N ASP A 72 -6.86 -0.81 -7.52
CA ASP A 72 -7.78 -1.62 -6.70
C ASP A 72 -7.56 -1.59 -5.17
N LEU A 73 -6.44 -1.04 -4.68
CA LEU A 73 -6.17 -0.87 -3.24
C LEU A 73 -6.41 0.56 -2.76
N GLY A 74 -6.26 1.53 -3.65
CA GLY A 74 -6.49 2.96 -3.41
C GLY A 74 -5.24 3.82 -3.46
N SER A 75 -5.45 5.11 -3.23
CA SER A 75 -4.38 6.13 -3.24
C SER A 75 -3.76 6.34 -1.86
N ASN A 76 -2.56 6.92 -1.83
CA ASN A 76 -1.79 7.22 -0.62
C ASN A 76 -1.38 5.96 0.18
N VAL A 77 -1.08 4.87 -0.54
CA VAL A 77 -0.57 3.64 0.06
C VAL A 77 0.93 3.78 0.24
N LEU A 78 1.41 3.52 1.45
CA LEU A 78 2.83 3.57 1.75
C LEU A 78 3.48 2.26 1.32
N VAL A 79 4.56 2.30 0.55
CA VAL A 79 5.27 1.13 0.04
C VAL A 79 6.72 1.20 0.47
N GLU A 80 7.14 0.26 1.31
CA GLU A 80 8.53 0.12 1.78
C GLU A 80 9.24 -1.00 1.02
N PHE A 81 10.46 -0.73 0.57
CA PHE A 81 11.31 -1.66 -0.17
C PHE A 81 12.49 -2.12 0.70
N GLU A 82 12.92 -3.37 0.50
CA GLU A 82 14.09 -3.92 1.21
C GLU A 82 15.40 -3.29 0.71
N GLU A 83 15.41 -2.82 -0.53
CA GLU A 83 16.58 -2.24 -1.20
C GLU A 83 16.27 -0.83 -1.71
N LYS A 84 17.32 -0.06 -2.01
CA LYS A 84 17.18 1.27 -2.57
C LYS A 84 16.51 1.20 -3.93
N VAL A 85 15.49 2.02 -4.13
CA VAL A 85 14.76 2.09 -5.39
C VAL A 85 14.99 3.45 -6.04
N SER A 86 15.63 3.45 -7.22
CA SER A 86 15.91 4.66 -7.97
C SER A 86 14.95 4.80 -9.15
N VAL A 87 13.73 5.28 -8.86
CA VAL A 87 12.62 5.41 -9.81
C VAL A 87 11.99 6.80 -9.70
N ALA A 88 11.57 7.37 -10.83
CA ALA A 88 11.00 8.71 -10.86
C ALA A 88 9.58 8.74 -10.30
N ILE A 89 9.17 9.88 -9.74
CA ILE A 89 7.76 10.16 -9.45
C ILE A 89 6.96 10.07 -10.75
N GLY A 90 5.78 9.46 -10.69
CA GLY A 90 4.92 9.16 -11.83
C GLY A 90 5.26 7.84 -12.55
N ALA A 91 6.34 7.15 -12.17
CA ALA A 91 6.62 5.81 -12.69
C ALA A 91 5.61 4.80 -12.12
N SER A 92 5.21 3.84 -12.95
CA SER A 92 4.41 2.70 -12.54
C SER A 92 5.29 1.47 -12.32
N LEU A 93 5.03 0.75 -11.24
CA LEU A 93 5.72 -0.46 -10.83
C LEU A 93 4.72 -1.62 -10.76
N SER A 94 5.09 -2.79 -11.27
CA SER A 94 4.41 -4.03 -10.89
C SER A 94 5.03 -4.54 -9.60
N LEU A 95 4.23 -4.71 -8.56
CA LEU A 95 4.64 -5.29 -7.28
C LEU A 95 4.15 -6.73 -7.20
N ASN A 96 5.02 -7.66 -6.82
CA ASN A 96 4.64 -9.05 -6.54
C ASN A 96 5.07 -9.43 -5.12
N LYS A 97 4.11 -9.66 -4.24
CA LYS A 97 4.36 -9.95 -2.82
C LYS A 97 3.34 -10.92 -2.24
N PRO A 98 3.69 -11.79 -1.30
CA PRO A 98 2.70 -12.51 -0.51
C PRO A 98 1.77 -11.53 0.24
N LYS A 99 0.50 -11.89 0.43
CA LYS A 99 -0.48 -11.02 1.11
C LYS A 99 -0.17 -10.70 2.57
N GLU A 100 0.62 -11.54 3.23
CA GLU A 100 1.03 -11.35 4.63
C GLU A 100 1.85 -10.07 4.88
N TYR A 101 2.35 -9.45 3.81
CA TYR A 101 3.11 -8.19 3.86
C TYR A 101 2.23 -6.94 3.76
N LEU A 102 0.91 -7.10 3.60
CA LEU A 102 -0.03 -6.00 3.66
C LEU A 102 -0.26 -5.59 5.12
N LYS A 103 0.11 -4.36 5.48
CA LYS A 103 -0.11 -3.80 6.80
C LYS A 103 -1.21 -2.75 6.78
N CYS A 104 -2.07 -2.78 7.79
CA CYS A 104 -3.09 -1.77 8.01
C CYS A 104 -2.74 -0.96 9.25
N PHE A 105 -2.64 0.34 9.09
CA PHE A 105 -2.35 1.29 10.15
C PHE A 105 -3.59 2.13 10.42
N ILE A 106 -4.00 2.19 11.69
CA ILE A 106 -5.11 3.04 12.14
C ILE A 106 -4.52 4.35 12.66
N ALA A 107 -4.74 5.45 11.94
CA ALA A 107 -4.38 6.79 12.38
C ALA A 107 -5.60 7.52 12.92
N ASN A 108 -5.51 8.01 14.16
CA ASN A 108 -6.55 8.82 14.80
C ASN A 108 -6.27 10.30 14.58
N HIS A 109 -7.08 10.97 13.78
CA HIS A 109 -7.03 12.43 13.63
C HIS A 109 -8.10 13.08 14.51
N TYR A 110 -7.66 13.96 15.41
CA TYR A 110 -8.54 14.76 16.25
C TYR A 110 -8.90 16.03 15.49
N GLN A 111 -10.11 16.13 14.97
CA GLN A 111 -10.66 17.43 14.57
C GLN A 111 -11.23 18.09 15.83
N GLN A 112 -10.55 19.12 16.32
CA GLN A 112 -11.17 20.07 17.25
C GLN A 112 -12.15 20.91 16.43
N ALA A 113 -13.40 20.95 16.91
CA ALA A 113 -14.47 21.79 16.36
C ALA A 113 -14.16 23.28 16.50
#